data_AF-A0A4Y7PFB9-F1
#
_entry.id   AF-A0A4Y7PFB9-F1
#
_cell.length_a   1.000
_cell.length_b   1.000
_cell.length_c   1.000
_cell.angle_alpha   90.00
_cell.angle_beta   90.00
_cell.angle_gamma   90.00
#
_symmetry.space_group_name_H-M   'P 1'
#
loop_
_entity.id
_entity.type
_entity.pdbx_description
1 polymer ?
#
loop_
_entity_poly.entity_id
_entity_poly.type
_entity_poly.pdbx_seq_one_letter_code
_entity_poly.pdbx_strand_id
1 'polypeptide(L)'
;HKLLVTNRPPEVSTWLSYGRNHDNDAVIEDVEAYGNAWRSWWGNLQPLWRETTSWPFSRPFECTEREWALTRRAGKNGFLIVILSLVWWN
;
A
#
# COMPACT_ATOMS: atom_id res chain seq x y z
N HIS A 1 12.41 6.51 7.83
CA HIS A 1 11.71 7.06 6.65
C HIS A 1 10.33 6.41 6.57
N LYS A 2 9.25 7.16 6.28
CA LYS A 2 7.87 6.63 6.25
C LYS A 2 7.38 6.44 4.80
N LEU A 3 6.44 5.52 4.57
CA LEU A 3 5.69 5.44 3.32
C LEU A 3 4.80 6.67 3.14
N LEU A 4 4.48 7.00 1.89
CA LEU A 4 3.46 8.00 1.57
C LEU A 4 2.10 7.50 2.06
N VAL A 5 1.27 8.44 2.54
CA VAL A 5 -0.05 8.16 3.10
C VAL A 5 -1.19 8.61 2.19
N THR A 6 -0.87 9.23 1.05
CA THR A 6 -1.84 9.72 0.07
C THR A 6 -2.73 8.57 -0.43
N ASN A 7 -4.04 8.73 -0.30
CA ASN A 7 -5.07 7.73 -0.65
C ASN A 7 -4.98 6.42 0.14
N ARG A 8 -4.16 6.34 1.20
CA ARG A 8 -4.11 5.16 2.07
C ARG A 8 -5.50 4.87 2.65
N PRO A 9 -5.98 3.61 2.62
CA PRO A 9 -7.28 3.28 3.18
C PRO A 9 -7.41 3.73 4.65
N PRO A 10 -8.57 4.28 5.05
CA PRO A 10 -8.81 4.70 6.43
C PRO A 10 -8.57 3.60 7.46
N GLU A 11 -8.95 2.36 7.14
CA GLU A 11 -8.81 1.16 7.96
C GLU A 11 -7.35 0.93 8.36
N VAL A 12 -6.43 1.08 7.39
CA VAL A 12 -4.98 1.00 7.63
C VAL A 12 -4.52 2.14 8.54
N SER A 13 -5.05 3.36 8.34
CA SER A 13 -4.69 4.52 9.17
C SER A 13 -5.16 4.35 10.62
N THR A 14 -6.38 3.85 10.81
CA THR A 14 -6.98 3.56 12.11
C THR A 14 -6.19 2.47 12.84
N TRP A 15 -5.91 1.35 12.17
CA TRP A 15 -5.11 0.27 12.76
C TRP A 15 -3.69 0.73 13.17
N LEU A 16 -3.05 1.57 12.36
CA LEU A 16 -1.75 2.15 12.72
C LEU A 16 -1.83 3.07 13.94
N SER A 17 -2.95 3.76 14.14
CA SER A 17 -3.17 4.63 15.30
C SER A 17 -3.30 3.83 16.61
N TYR A 18 -3.76 2.57 16.53
CA TYR A 18 -3.82 1.63 17.66
C TYR A 18 -2.49 0.92 17.94
N GLY A 19 -1.38 1.43 17.39
CA GLY A 19 -0.06 0.91 17.70
C GLY A 19 0.33 -0.36 16.95
N ARG A 20 -0.44 -0.76 15.92
CA ARG A 20 -0.28 -2.03 15.16
C ARG A 20 -0.64 -3.25 16.00
N ASN A 21 -1.80 -3.19 16.66
CA ASN A 21 -2.29 -4.32 17.44
C ASN A 21 -2.70 -5.46 16.50
N HIS A 22 -1.94 -6.55 16.50
CA HIS A 22 -2.21 -7.73 15.67
C HIS A 22 -3.34 -8.60 16.22
N ASP A 23 -3.74 -8.41 17.48
CA ASP A 23 -4.94 -9.04 18.04
C ASP A 23 -6.22 -8.31 17.61
N ASN A 24 -6.08 -7.16 16.95
CA ASN A 24 -7.18 -6.34 16.46
C ASN A 24 -6.84 -5.82 15.06
N ASP A 25 -6.86 -6.73 14.09
CA ASP A 25 -6.68 -6.43 12.66
C ASP A 25 -7.75 -5.45 12.15
N ALA A 26 -7.46 -4.79 11.03
CA ALA A 26 -8.40 -3.83 10.47
C ALA A 26 -9.64 -4.55 9.91
N VAL A 27 -10.83 -4.08 10.30
CA VAL A 27 -12.11 -4.58 9.79
C VAL A 27 -12.41 -3.88 8.47
N ILE A 28 -12.68 -4.65 7.43
CA ILE A 28 -13.09 -4.15 6.11
C ILE A 28 -14.59 -4.41 5.95
N GLU A 29 -15.39 -3.36 6.05
CA GLU A 29 -16.86 -3.44 5.89
C GLU A 29 -17.28 -3.37 4.42
N ASP A 30 -16.60 -2.54 3.63
CA ASP A 30 -16.82 -2.38 2.19
C ASP A 30 -15.56 -2.77 1.41
N VAL A 31 -15.56 -4.00 0.91
CA VAL A 31 -14.44 -4.59 0.16
C VAL A 31 -14.16 -3.85 -1.15
N GLU A 32 -15.19 -3.31 -1.80
CA GLU A 32 -15.04 -2.59 -3.07
C GLU A 32 -14.39 -1.23 -2.84
N ALA A 33 -14.90 -0.46 -1.88
CA ALA A 33 -14.34 0.83 -1.49
C ALA A 33 -12.90 0.67 -0.98
N TYR A 34 -12.65 -0.32 -0.13
CA TYR A 34 -11.31 -0.63 0.34
C TYR A 34 -10.37 -0.95 -0.82
N GLY A 35 -10.81 -1.81 -1.75
CA GLY A 35 -10.00 -2.17 -2.91
C GLY A 35 -9.67 -0.99 -3.80
N ASN A 36 -10.61 -0.08 -4.02
CA ASN A 36 -10.40 1.15 -4.79
C ASN A 36 -9.37 2.08 -4.11
N ALA A 37 -9.51 2.31 -2.81
CA ALA A 37 -8.57 3.10 -2.03
C ALA A 37 -7.18 2.45 -2.01
N TRP A 38 -7.11 1.13 -1.79
CA TRP A 38 -5.86 0.38 -1.74
C TRP A 38 -5.11 0.45 -3.06
N ARG A 39 -5.78 0.23 -4.19
CA ARG A 39 -5.19 0.36 -5.53
C ARG A 39 -4.63 1.76 -5.77
N SER A 40 -5.38 2.78 -5.37
CA SER A 40 -4.98 4.20 -5.49
C SER A 40 -3.75 4.50 -4.64
N TRP A 41 -3.70 4.02 -3.39
CA TRP A 41 -2.56 4.14 -2.51
C TRP A 41 -1.33 3.42 -3.06
N TRP A 42 -1.49 2.17 -3.50
CA TRP A 42 -0.40 1.38 -4.08
C TRP A 42 0.16 2.04 -5.34
N GLY A 43 -0.69 2.67 -6.16
CA GLY A 43 -0.29 3.51 -7.29
C GLY A 43 0.61 4.66 -6.90
N ASN A 44 0.25 5.42 -5.87
CA ASN A 44 1.08 6.52 -5.35
C ASN A 44 2.43 6.06 -4.77
N LEU A 45 2.56 4.78 -4.41
CA LEU A 45 3.81 4.20 -3.95
C LEU A 45 4.68 3.68 -5.10
N GLN A 46 4.13 3.52 -6.30
CA GLN A 46 4.89 3.03 -7.44
C GLN A 46 5.93 4.06 -7.88
N PRO A 47 7.07 3.59 -8.39
CA PRO A 47 8.03 4.47 -9.02
C PRO A 47 7.45 5.08 -10.32
N LEU A 48 7.92 6.26 -10.70
CA LEU A 48 7.41 7.01 -11.86
C LEU A 48 7.48 6.21 -13.16
N TRP A 49 8.54 5.41 -13.35
CA TRP A 49 8.63 4.54 -14.54
C TRP A 49 7.53 3.49 -14.63
N ARG A 50 6.88 3.17 -13.50
CA ARG A 50 5.74 2.25 -13.41
C ARG A 50 4.40 2.99 -13.36
N GLU A 51 4.39 4.30 -13.56
CA GLU A 51 3.17 5.11 -13.63
C GLU A 51 2.34 4.64 -14.83
N THR A 52 1.26 3.92 -14.57
CA THR A 52 0.33 3.45 -15.60
C THR A 52 -1.06 3.94 -15.30
N THR A 53 -1.76 4.43 -16.31
CA THR A 53 -3.12 4.97 -16.23
C THR A 53 -4.22 3.91 -16.01
N SER A 54 -3.87 2.62 -15.94
CA SER A 54 -4.83 1.52 -15.78
C SER A 54 -4.35 0.45 -14.80
N TRP A 55 -5.32 -0.21 -14.17
CA TRP A 55 -5.14 -1.35 -13.27
C TRP A 55 -5.41 -2.67 -14.02
N PRO A 56 -4.62 -3.74 -13.80
CA PRO A 56 -3.43 -3.81 -12.96
C PRO A 56 -2.21 -3.15 -13.61
N PHE A 57 -1.26 -2.71 -12.78
CA PHE A 57 -0.01 -2.11 -13.27
C PHE A 57 0.78 -3.07 -14.15
N SER A 58 1.46 -2.51 -15.16
CA SER A 58 2.31 -3.27 -16.06
C SER A 58 3.38 -4.07 -15.28
N ARG A 59 3.71 -5.24 -15.83
CA ARG A 59 4.77 -6.13 -15.33
C ARG A 59 5.83 -6.25 -16.42
N PRO A 60 6.71 -5.24 -16.56
CA PRO A 60 7.74 -5.28 -17.58
C PRO A 60 8.69 -6.45 -17.33
N PHE A 61 9.14 -7.09 -18.41
CA PHE A 61 10.07 -8.22 -18.36
C PHE A 61 11.47 -7.77 -17.89
N GLU A 62 11.85 -6.53 -18.23
CA GLU A 62 13.10 -5.91 -17.82
C GLU A 62 12.81 -4.67 -16.96
N CYS A 63 13.46 -4.59 -15.80
CA CYS A 63 13.45 -3.41 -14.94
C CYS A 63 14.85 -2.79 -15.01
N THR A 64 15.05 -1.86 -15.94
CA THR A 64 16.32 -1.17 -16.16
C THR A 64 16.58 -0.08 -15.13
N GLU A 65 15.53 0.39 -14.45
CA GLU A 65 15.60 1.48 -13.46
C GLU A 65 15.59 0.99 -12.01
N ARG A 66 16.51 1.54 -11.19
CA ARG A 66 16.72 1.14 -9.78
C ARG A 66 15.85 1.90 -8.78
N GLU A 67 14.94 2.75 -9.24
CA GLU A 67 14.30 3.77 -8.40
C GLU A 67 13.10 3.26 -7.60
N TRP A 68 13.28 2.23 -6.77
CA TRP A 68 12.28 1.79 -5.80
C TRP A 68 12.30 2.59 -4.49
N ALA A 69 12.77 3.85 -4.53
CA ALA A 69 13.02 4.63 -3.32
C ALA A 69 11.74 4.84 -2.48
N LEU A 70 10.57 4.93 -3.12
CA LEU A 70 9.29 5.15 -2.45
C LEU A 70 8.80 3.93 -1.66
N THR A 71 9.00 2.72 -2.16
CA THR A 71 8.62 1.46 -1.49
C THR A 71 9.74 0.88 -0.63
N ARG A 72 11.01 1.20 -0.91
CA ARG A 72 12.19 0.78 -0.14
C ARG A 72 12.32 1.56 1.17
N ARG A 73 11.29 1.44 2.01
CA ARG A 73 11.21 2.04 3.34
C ARG A 73 11.20 0.92 4.36
N ALA A 74 12.28 0.81 5.13
CA ALA A 74 12.39 -0.14 6.23
C ALA A 74 11.80 0.45 7.53
N GLY A 75 11.52 -0.42 8.50
CA GLY A 75 11.07 -0.05 9.84
C GLY A 75 9.55 -0.05 10.02
N LYS A 76 9.09 0.48 11.16
CA LYS A 76 7.72 0.37 11.66
C LYS A 76 6.63 0.92 10.72
N ASN A 77 7.00 1.84 9.83
CA ASN A 77 6.11 2.47 8.85
C ASN A 77 6.53 2.19 7.40
N GLY A 78 7.13 1.01 7.20
CA GLY A 78 7.72 0.58 5.96
C GLY A 78 6.82 -0.35 5.15
N PHE A 79 7.43 -1.02 4.17
CA PHE A 79 6.75 -1.87 3.19
C PHE A 79 5.86 -2.98 3.81
N LEU A 80 6.21 -3.46 5.01
CA LEU A 80 5.41 -4.46 5.73
C LEU A 80 3.94 -4.05 5.88
N ILE A 81 3.64 -2.75 6.06
CA ILE A 81 2.26 -2.26 6.18
C ILE A 81 1.46 -2.53 4.91
N VAL A 82 2.08 -2.38 3.73
CA VAL A 82 1.43 -2.66 2.45
C VAL A 82 1.03 -4.14 2.38
N ILE A 83 1.90 -5.04 2.83
CA ILE A 83 1.60 -6.48 2.85
C ILE A 83 0.50 -6.82 3.86
N LEU A 84 0.57 -6.28 5.08
CA LEU A 84 -0.46 -6.51 6.10
C LEU A 84 -1.84 -6.03 5.64
N SER A 85 -1.89 -4.88 4.96
CA SER A 85 -3.14 -4.37 4.41
C SER A 85 -3.76 -5.25 3.31
N LEU A 86 -2.98 -6.15 2.69
CA LEU A 86 -3.52 -7.17 1.78
C LEU A 86 -4.06 -8.40 2.50
N VAL A 87 -3.58 -8.70 3.72
CA VAL A 87 -4.05 -9.85 4.50
C VAL A 87 -5.49 -9.65 4.95
N TRP A 88 -5.86 -8.41 5.30
CA TRP A 88 -7.22 -8.08 5.73
C TRP A 88 -8.22 -8.09 4.57
N TRP A 89 -7.73 -7.91 3.33
CA TRP A 89 -8.57 -7.86 2.13
C TRP A 89 -9.08 -9.25 1.77
N ASN A 90 -10.27 -9.58 2.31
CA ASN A 90 -11.01 -10.81 2.05
C ASN A 90 -12.40 -10.49 1.48
#